data_AF-A0A2I1J2S5-F1
#
_entry.id   AF-A0A2I1J2S5-F1
#
_cell.length_a   1.000
_cell.length_b   1.000
_cell.length_c   1.000
_cell.angle_alpha   90.00
_cell.angle_beta   90.00
_cell.angle_gamma   90.00
#
_symmetry.space_group_name_H-M   'P 1'
#
loop_
_entity.id
_entity.type
_entity.pdbx_description
1 polymer ?
#
loop_
_entity_poly.entity_id
_entity_poly.type
_entity_poly.pdbx_seq_one_letter_code
_entity_poly.pdbx_strand_id
1 'polypeptide(L)'
;MQTGYQGLYDANTETIYIADDLTPTQYRCVLAHEISHAKHRDRGGHADRYTEQRADIEAARMLISQVEYQTAENIYDGDETLMAKEMNVMPWIIQAYKQWLHDNVAA
;
A
#
# COMPACT_ATOMS: atom_id res chain seq x y z
N MET A 1 9.01 3.01 -17.99
CA MET A 1 7.79 3.42 -17.25
C MET A 1 7.27 4.72 -17.87
N GLN A 2 5.96 4.91 -17.96
CA GLN A 2 5.40 6.20 -18.36
C GLN A 2 5.81 7.25 -17.31
N THR A 3 6.16 8.46 -17.73
CA THR A 3 6.66 9.51 -16.85
C THR A 3 5.61 9.84 -15.78
N GLY A 4 5.97 9.77 -14.50
CA GLY A 4 5.09 10.12 -13.36
C GLY A 4 4.57 8.96 -12.51
N TYR A 5 4.80 7.70 -12.89
CA TYR A 5 4.47 6.54 -12.04
C TYR A 5 5.64 6.17 -11.11
N GLN A 6 5.32 5.85 -9.86
CA GLN A 6 6.29 5.36 -8.87
C GLN A 6 6.56 3.85 -9.02
N GLY A 7 5.58 3.09 -9.53
CA GLY A 7 5.65 1.66 -9.76
C GLY A 7 4.73 1.22 -10.90
N LEU A 8 4.97 0.01 -11.42
CA LEU A 8 4.11 -0.65 -12.40
C LEU A 8 4.41 -2.16 -12.45
N TYR A 9 3.38 -2.98 -12.28
CA TYR A 9 3.39 -4.37 -12.70
C TYR A 9 2.97 -4.53 -14.18
N ASP A 10 3.85 -5.09 -15.00
CA ASP A 10 3.55 -5.48 -16.38
C ASP A 10 3.20 -6.97 -16.46
N ALA A 11 1.91 -7.26 -16.64
CA ALA A 11 1.40 -8.63 -16.76
C ALA A 11 1.89 -9.38 -18.01
N ASN A 12 2.37 -8.70 -19.05
CA ASN A 12 2.87 -9.38 -20.26
C ASN A 12 4.27 -9.97 -20.02
N THR A 13 5.08 -9.28 -19.22
CA THR A 13 6.45 -9.66 -18.90
C THR A 13 6.61 -10.21 -17.48
N GLU A 14 5.51 -10.29 -16.72
CA GLU A 14 5.46 -10.67 -15.30
C GLU A 14 6.52 -9.93 -14.45
N THR A 15 6.73 -8.65 -14.77
CA THR A 15 7.83 -7.85 -14.20
C THR A 15 7.28 -6.64 -13.45
N ILE A 16 7.76 -6.45 -12.22
CA ILE A 16 7.52 -5.24 -11.44
C ILE A 16 8.62 -4.24 -11.73
N TYR A 17 8.22 -3.05 -12.15
CA TYR A 17 9.09 -1.89 -12.34
C TYR A 17 8.84 -0.90 -11.19
N ILE A 18 9.91 -0.36 -10.61
CA ILE A 18 9.85 0.65 -9.55
C ILE A 18 10.77 1.80 -9.93
N ALA A 19 10.31 3.04 -9.72
CA ALA A 19 11.13 4.23 -9.95
C ALA A 19 12.39 4.22 -9.06
N ASP A 20 13.52 4.67 -9.60
CA ASP A 20 14.83 4.59 -8.95
C ASP A 20 15.11 5.75 -7.99
N ASP A 21 14.27 6.79 -8.00
CA ASP A 21 14.37 7.99 -7.17
C ASP A 21 13.49 7.94 -5.90
N LEU A 22 12.86 6.80 -5.61
CA LEU A 22 12.04 6.63 -4.42
C LEU A 22 12.87 6.58 -3.13
N THR A 23 12.39 7.25 -2.09
CA THR A 23 12.88 7.02 -0.72
C THR A 23 12.63 5.57 -0.28
N PRO A 24 13.37 5.04 0.71
CA PRO A 24 13.14 3.68 1.20
C PRO A 24 11.69 3.41 1.64
N THR A 25 11.03 4.41 2.25
CA THR A 25 9.63 4.35 2.66
C THR A 25 8.68 4.27 1.46
N GLN A 26 8.89 5.10 0.44
CA GLN A 26 8.10 5.03 -0.79
C GLN A 26 8.31 3.70 -1.50
N TYR A 27 9.56 3.28 -1.67
CA TYR A 27 9.93 2.04 -2.35
C TYR A 27 9.18 0.84 -1.77
N ARG A 28 9.22 0.63 -0.44
CA ARG A 28 8.56 -0.52 0.18
C ARG A 28 7.04 -0.49 0.04
N CYS A 29 6.43 0.70 0.10
CA CYS A 29 4.97 0.84 -0.02
C CYS A 29 4.51 0.58 -1.45
N VAL A 30 5.17 1.20 -2.43
CA VAL A 30 4.89 1.00 -3.85
C VAL A 30 5.17 -0.45 -4.25
N LEU A 31 6.27 -1.04 -3.82
CA LEU A 31 6.57 -2.45 -4.11
C LEU A 31 5.49 -3.40 -3.56
N ALA A 32 5.01 -3.19 -2.33
CA ALA A 32 3.95 -4.01 -1.77
C ALA A 32 2.63 -3.89 -2.56
N HIS A 33 2.31 -2.69 -3.04
CA HIS A 33 1.18 -2.45 -3.94
C HIS A 33 1.34 -3.21 -5.26
N GLU A 34 2.49 -3.10 -5.92
CA GLU A 34 2.76 -3.83 -7.17
C GLU A 34 2.81 -5.35 -6.99
N ILE A 35 3.25 -5.85 -5.82
CA ILE A 35 3.20 -7.28 -5.49
C ILE A 35 1.74 -7.77 -5.45
N SER A 36 0.80 -6.96 -4.96
CA SER A 36 -0.62 -7.32 -5.03
C SER A 36 -1.09 -7.43 -6.48
N HIS A 37 -0.76 -6.45 -7.34
CA HIS A 37 -1.07 -6.54 -8.76
C HIS A 37 -0.48 -7.79 -9.42
N ALA A 38 0.77 -8.11 -9.11
CA ALA A 38 1.44 -9.31 -9.62
C ALA A 38 0.74 -10.59 -9.17
N LYS A 39 0.39 -10.69 -7.89
CA LYS A 39 -0.32 -11.83 -7.30
C LYS A 39 -1.67 -12.08 -7.98
N HIS A 40 -2.40 -11.03 -8.34
CA HIS A 40 -3.70 -11.13 -9.01
C HIS A 40 -3.61 -11.11 -10.55
N ARG A 41 -2.40 -10.93 -11.10
CA ARG A 41 -2.12 -10.78 -12.53
C ARG A 41 -2.95 -9.66 -13.17
N ASP A 42 -3.04 -8.54 -12.47
CA ASP A 42 -3.78 -7.36 -12.96
C ASP A 42 -3.13 -6.81 -14.22
N ARG A 43 -3.93 -6.55 -15.26
CA ARG A 43 -3.43 -6.04 -16.55
C ARG A 43 -3.44 -4.51 -16.53
N GLY A 44 -2.24 -3.92 -16.64
CA GLY A 44 -2.01 -2.48 -16.53
C GLY A 44 -2.53 -1.64 -17.71
N GLY A 45 -3.01 -0.44 -17.35
CA GLY A 45 -3.45 0.65 -18.22
C GLY A 45 -4.57 1.47 -17.60
N HIS A 46 -5.55 0.78 -17.00
CA HIS A 46 -6.68 1.34 -16.24
C HIS A 46 -7.22 0.25 -15.30
N ALA A 47 -6.45 -0.13 -14.27
CA ALA A 47 -7.05 -0.94 -13.22
C ALA A 47 -8.22 -0.14 -12.64
N ASP A 48 -9.38 -0.79 -12.50
CA ASP A 48 -10.54 -0.11 -11.96
C ASP A 48 -10.29 0.26 -10.50
N ARG A 49 -11.12 1.16 -9.97
CA ARG A 49 -11.00 1.64 -8.60
C ARG A 49 -10.95 0.52 -7.55
N TYR A 50 -11.58 -0.63 -7.82
CA TYR A 50 -11.62 -1.75 -6.87
C TYR A 50 -10.32 -2.55 -6.89
N THR A 51 -9.71 -2.66 -8.07
CA THR A 51 -8.41 -3.29 -8.27
C THR A 51 -7.31 -2.53 -7.52
N GLU A 52 -7.28 -1.21 -7.69
CA GLU A 52 -6.37 -0.30 -6.96
C GLU A 52 -6.62 -0.35 -5.45
N GLN A 53 -7.89 -0.25 -5.02
CA GLN A 53 -8.25 -0.34 -3.60
C GLN A 53 -7.84 -1.67 -2.98
N ARG A 54 -8.01 -2.79 -3.69
CA ARG A 54 -7.53 -4.10 -3.25
C ARG A 54 -6.00 -4.10 -3.12
N ALA A 55 -5.29 -3.52 -4.09
CA ALA A 55 -3.84 -3.43 -4.04
C ALA A 55 -3.34 -2.64 -2.83
N ASP A 56 -3.98 -1.51 -2.53
CA ASP A 56 -3.69 -0.70 -1.34
C ASP A 56 -3.96 -1.46 -0.04
N ILE A 57 -5.11 -2.15 0.06
CA ILE A 57 -5.46 -2.95 1.24
C ILE A 57 -4.48 -4.12 1.43
N GLU A 58 -4.15 -4.85 0.37
CA GLU A 58 -3.18 -5.94 0.46
C GLU A 58 -1.78 -5.42 0.82
N ALA A 59 -1.33 -4.30 0.24
CA ALA A 59 -0.08 -3.65 0.61
C ALA A 59 -0.05 -3.25 2.09
N ALA A 60 -1.13 -2.65 2.58
CA ALA A 60 -1.25 -2.28 3.98
C ALA A 60 -1.16 -3.51 4.89
N ARG A 61 -1.84 -4.60 4.55
CA ARG A 61 -1.79 -5.86 5.31
C ARG A 61 -0.44 -6.56 5.26
N MET A 62 0.37 -6.32 4.23
CA MET A 62 1.76 -6.81 4.18
C MET A 62 2.70 -6.01 5.09
N LEU A 63 2.45 -4.71 5.23
CA LEU A 63 3.38 -3.76 5.85
C LEU A 63 3.05 -3.43 7.30
N ILE A 64 1.79 -3.57 7.70
CA ILE A 64 1.29 -3.19 9.02
C ILE A 64 1.07 -4.44 9.89
N SER A 65 1.71 -4.45 11.07
CA SER A 65 1.31 -5.31 12.18
C SER A 65 0.12 -4.72 12.92
N GLN A 66 -0.90 -5.53 13.19
CA GLN A 66 -2.08 -5.09 13.95
C GLN A 66 -1.72 -4.57 15.35
N VAL A 67 -0.76 -5.21 16.03
CA VAL A 67 -0.33 -4.82 17.38
C VAL A 67 0.39 -3.47 17.34
N GLU A 68 1.27 -3.26 16.35
CA GLU A 68 1.99 -2.00 16.18
C GLU A 68 1.03 -0.87 15.79
N TYR A 69 0.06 -1.15 14.92
CA TYR A 69 -0.99 -0.21 14.55
C TYR A 69 -1.80 0.25 15.76
N GLN A 70 -2.31 -0.69 16.57
CA GLN A 70 -3.09 -0.34 17.77
C GLN A 70 -2.25 0.46 18.78
N THR A 71 -0.97 0.13 18.90
CA THR A 71 -0.06 0.87 19.77
C THR A 71 0.14 2.31 19.26
N ALA A 72 0.43 2.47 17.97
CA ALA A 72 0.61 3.77 17.34
C ALA A 72 -0.68 4.62 17.37
N GLU A 73 -1.84 4.00 17.13
CA GLU A 73 -3.15 4.66 17.17
C GLU A 73 -3.42 5.27 18.56
N ASN A 74 -3.06 4.57 19.63
CA ASN A 74 -3.18 5.08 21.01
C ASN A 74 -2.14 6.16 21.34
N ILE A 75 -0.90 6.06 20.86
CA ILE A 75 0.18 7.02 21.16
C ILE A 75 -0.06 8.36 20.44
N TYR A 76 -0.57 8.29 19.20
CA TYR A 76 -0.72 9.45 18.32
C TYR A 76 -2.18 9.91 18.16
N ASP A 77 -3.09 9.44 19.00
CA ASP A 77 -4.53 9.77 18.96
C ASP A 77 -5.15 9.63 17.53
N GLY A 78 -4.72 8.62 16.79
CA GLY A 78 -5.18 8.34 15.43
C GLY A 78 -4.63 9.25 14.32
N ASP A 79 -3.66 10.12 14.60
CA ASP A 79 -3.00 10.98 13.60
C ASP A 79 -2.25 10.15 12.55
N GLU A 80 -2.76 10.15 11.33
CA GLU A 80 -2.26 9.31 10.23
C GLU A 80 -0.83 9.65 9.82
N THR A 81 -0.43 10.91 9.94
CA THR A 81 0.91 11.35 9.51
C THR A 81 1.95 10.88 10.51
N LEU A 82 1.66 11.01 11.81
CA LEU A 82 2.55 10.55 12.87
C LEU A 82 2.63 9.02 12.92
N MET A 83 1.49 8.34 12.77
CA MET A 83 1.45 6.87 12.69
C MET A 83 2.23 6.36 11.48
N ALA A 84 2.04 6.94 10.29
CA ALA A 84 2.77 6.56 9.09
C ALA A 84 4.29 6.73 9.26
N LYS A 85 4.70 7.84 9.89
CA LYS A 85 6.10 8.10 10.22
C LYS A 85 6.68 7.04 11.16
N GLU A 86 5.98 6.70 12.25
CA GLU A 86 6.41 5.69 13.22
C GLU A 86 6.57 4.31 12.56
N MET A 87 5.60 3.93 11.73
CA MET A 87 5.56 2.62 11.08
C MET A 87 6.41 2.54 9.80
N ASN A 88 7.09 3.64 9.45
CA ASN A 88 7.89 3.77 8.24
C ASN A 88 7.11 3.35 6.98
N VAL A 89 5.92 3.93 6.81
CA VAL A 89 5.04 3.74 5.64
C VAL A 89 4.52 5.08 5.14
N MET A 90 3.93 5.08 3.94
CA MET A 90 3.24 6.27 3.41
C MET A 90 1.86 6.44 4.05
N PRO A 91 1.31 7.66 4.21
CA PRO A 91 0.00 7.87 4.84
C PRO A 91 -1.15 7.09 4.20
N TRP A 92 -1.13 6.87 2.88
CA TRP A 92 -2.16 6.09 2.20
C TRP A 92 -2.21 4.62 2.64
N ILE A 93 -1.10 4.06 3.12
CA ILE A 93 -1.05 2.71 3.71
C ILE A 93 -1.87 2.66 5.02
N ILE A 94 -1.76 3.71 5.86
CA ILE A 94 -2.56 3.82 7.09
C ILE A 94 -4.05 3.92 6.76
N GLN A 95 -4.41 4.72 5.76
CA GLN A 95 -5.80 4.89 5.32
C GLN A 95 -6.39 3.58 4.78
N ALA A 96 -5.65 2.85 3.96
CA ALA A 96 -6.06 1.55 3.44
C ALA A 96 -6.24 0.51 4.56
N TYR A 97 -5.37 0.54 5.59
CA TYR A 97 -5.51 -0.33 6.75
C TYR A 97 -6.75 0.00 7.59
N LYS A 98 -7.03 1.30 7.82
CA LYS A 98 -8.26 1.76 8.49
C LYS A 98 -9.51 1.29 7.75
N GLN A 99 -9.52 1.44 6.43
CA GLN A 99 -10.62 0.96 5.59
C GLN A 99 -10.82 -0.55 5.75
N TRP A 100 -9.72 -1.33 5.70
CA TRP A 100 -9.79 -2.77 5.90
C TRP A 100 -10.34 -3.16 7.29
N LEU A 101 -9.89 -2.50 8.35
CA LEU A 101 -10.40 -2.72 9.72
C LEU A 101 -11.90 -2.42 9.81
N HIS A 102 -12.34 -1.28 9.25
CA HIS A 102 -13.75 -0.91 9.22
C HIS A 102 -14.60 -1.98 8.53
N ASP A 103 -14.13 -2.53 7.42
CA ASP A 103 -14.91 -3.47 6.61
C ASP A 103 -14.84 -4.93 7.10
N ASN A 104 -13.82 -5.30 7.88
CA ASN A 104 -13.54 -6.72 8.24
C ASN A 104 -13.50 -7.01 9.74
N VAL A 105 -13.40 -6.00 10.60
CA VAL A 105 -13.37 -6.16 12.06
C VAL A 105 -14.63 -5.61 12.73
N ALA A 106 -15.36 -4.70 12.07
CA ALA A 106 -16.67 -4.23 12.52
C ALA A 106 -17.85 -5.10 12.02
N ALA A 107 -17.59 -6.26 11.41
CA ALA A 107 -18.58 -7.23 10.93
C ALA A 107 -18.74 -8.43 11.87
#